data_AF-A0A2N8NCN9-F1
#
_entry.id   AF-A0A2N8NCN9-F1
#
_cell.length_a   1.000
_cell.length_b   1.000
_cell.length_c   1.000
_cell.angle_alpha   90.00
_cell.angle_beta   90.00
_cell.angle_gamma   90.00
#
_symmetry.space_group_name_H-M   'P 1'
#
loop_
_entity.id
_entity.type
_entity.pdbx_description
1 polymer ?
#
loop_
_entity_poly.entity_id
_entity_poly.type
_entity_poly.pdbx_seq_one_letter_code
_entity_poly.pdbx_strand_id
1 'polypeptide(L)'
;MEKTLQRQIDKKEKEKTRRELLAKLYFDFAKLVFAAFVLGGLSPLFQKETEGDVSILGVFIAVTLGVFVTIVFASIGNRILK
;
A
#
# COMPACT_ATOMS: atom_id res chain seq x y z
N MET A 1 41.69 -7.56 -10.15
CA MET A 1 40.61 -8.49 -9.77
C MET A 1 39.82 -8.01 -8.56
N GLU A 2 40.48 -7.58 -7.48
CA GLU A 2 39.81 -7.14 -6.24
C GLU A 2 38.87 -5.94 -6.42
N LYS A 3 39.29 -4.91 -7.16
CA LYS A 3 38.43 -3.74 -7.47
C LYS A 3 37.16 -4.11 -8.23
N THR A 4 37.19 -5.16 -9.05
CA THR A 4 36.05 -5.65 -9.81
C THR A 4 35.08 -6.42 -8.91
N LEU A 5 35.60 -7.23 -7.98
CA LEU A 5 34.81 -7.94 -6.97
C LEU A 5 34.13 -6.96 -6.01
N GLN A 6 34.85 -5.96 -5.52
CA GLN A 6 34.31 -4.93 -4.64
C GLN A 6 33.15 -4.17 -5.31
N ARG A 7 33.32 -3.78 -6.58
CA ARG A 7 32.24 -3.15 -7.35
C ARG A 7 31.01 -4.04 -7.52
N GLN A 8 31.16 -5.37 -7.58
CA GLN A 8 30.02 -6.28 -7.65
C GLN A 8 29.30 -6.41 -6.31
N ILE A 9 30.05 -6.43 -5.21
CA ILE A 9 29.48 -6.44 -3.85
C ILE A 9 28.70 -5.14 -3.59
N ASP A 10 29.30 -3.98 -3.87
CA ASP A 10 28.64 -2.68 -3.70
C ASP A 10 27.37 -2.54 -4.53
N LYS A 11 27.36 -3.10 -5.76
CA LYS A 11 26.15 -3.14 -6.59
C LYS A 11 25.05 -4.00 -5.97
N LYS A 12 25.40 -5.18 -5.48
CA LYS A 12 24.44 -6.09 -4.83
C LYS A 12 23.87 -5.51 -3.54
N GLU A 13 24.69 -4.84 -2.73
CA GLU A 13 24.22 -4.16 -1.52
C GLU A 13 23.29 -3.00 -1.86
N LYS A 14 23.65 -2.15 -2.82
CA LYS A 14 22.77 -1.07 -3.29
C LYS A 14 21.43 -1.60 -3.81
N GLU A 15 21.44 -2.70 -4.56
CA GLU A 15 20.20 -3.33 -5.03
C GLU A 15 19.35 -3.87 -3.88
N LYS A 16 19.96 -4.52 -2.88
CA LYS A 16 19.25 -4.95 -1.66
C LYS A 16 18.61 -3.77 -0.92
N THR A 17 19.38 -2.71 -0.65
CA THR A 17 18.87 -1.51 0.02
C THR A 17 17.72 -0.87 -0.74
N ARG A 18 17.80 -0.83 -2.08
CA ARG A 18 16.70 -0.32 -2.92
C ARG A 18 15.44 -1.18 -2.79
N ARG A 19 15.56 -2.51 -2.79
CA ARG A 19 14.43 -3.43 -2.61
C ARG A 19 13.78 -3.26 -1.24
N GLU A 20 14.57 -3.13 -0.17
CA GLU A 20 14.06 -2.90 1.18
C GLU A 20 13.33 -1.55 1.33
N LEU A 21 13.89 -0.47 0.78
CA LEU A 21 13.26 0.85 0.79
C LEU A 21 11.93 0.85 0.03
N LEU A 22 11.90 0.20 -1.14
CA LEU A 22 10.67 0.05 -1.91
C LEU A 22 9.64 -0.78 -1.15
N ALA A 23 10.02 -1.92 -0.57
CA ALA A 23 9.09 -2.74 0.22
C ALA A 23 8.49 -1.97 1.40
N LYS A 24 9.30 -1.18 2.13
CA LYS A 24 8.82 -0.28 3.19
C LYS A 24 7.85 0.78 2.65
N LEU A 25 8.18 1.43 1.53
CA LEU A 25 7.30 2.42 0.89
C LEU A 25 5.92 1.83 0.54
N TYR A 26 5.88 0.65 -0.07
CA TYR A 26 4.63 -0.03 -0.41
C TYR A 26 3.82 -0.43 0.84
N PHE A 27 4.49 -0.82 1.92
CA PHE A 27 3.84 -1.12 3.20
C PHE A 27 3.26 0.14 3.87
N ASP A 28 3.96 1.26 3.80
CA ASP A 28 3.46 2.53 4.32
C ASP A 28 2.27 3.04 3.49
N PHE A 29 2.32 2.89 2.15
CA PHE A 29 1.15 3.13 1.29
C PHE A 29 -0.01 2.20 1.62
N ALA A 30 0.23 0.93 1.89
CA ALA A 30 -0.82 -0.02 2.27
C ALA A 30 -1.56 0.44 3.54
N LYS A 31 -0.82 0.91 4.55
CA LYS A 31 -1.41 1.51 5.77
C LYS A 31 -2.19 2.80 5.47
N LEU A 32 -1.62 3.68 4.67
CA LEU A 32 -2.22 4.98 4.34
C LEU A 32 -3.52 4.79 3.55
N VAL A 33 -3.50 3.96 2.52
CA VAL A 33 -4.67 3.64 1.69
C VAL A 33 -5.74 2.96 2.54
N PHE A 34 -5.37 2.00 3.40
CA PHE A 34 -6.33 1.37 4.32
C PHE A 34 -7.00 2.40 5.24
N ALA A 35 -6.21 3.27 5.89
CA ALA A 35 -6.76 4.31 6.75
C ALA A 35 -7.68 5.27 5.98
N ALA A 36 -7.27 5.72 4.80
CA ALA A 36 -8.06 6.62 3.95
C ALA A 36 -9.37 5.96 3.48
N PHE A 37 -9.34 4.69 3.08
CA PHE A 37 -10.54 3.98 2.63
C PHE A 37 -11.48 3.60 3.77
N VAL A 38 -10.96 3.24 4.95
CA VAL A 38 -11.81 2.96 6.12
C VAL A 38 -12.45 4.26 6.60
N LEU A 39 -11.68 5.33 6.81
CA LEU A 39 -12.23 6.61 7.26
C LEU A 39 -13.14 7.25 6.20
N GLY A 40 -12.74 7.22 4.93
CA GLY A 40 -13.52 7.75 3.81
C GLY A 40 -14.77 6.94 3.53
N GLY A 41 -14.69 5.60 3.57
CA GLY A 41 -15.81 4.70 3.36
C GLY A 41 -16.83 4.74 4.50
N LEU A 42 -16.39 5.01 5.73
CA LEU A 42 -17.27 5.20 6.88
C LEU A 42 -17.78 6.65 7.02
N SER A 43 -17.20 7.62 6.31
CA SER A 43 -17.58 9.04 6.40
C SER A 43 -19.08 9.32 6.23
N PRO A 44 -19.84 8.61 5.36
CA PRO A 44 -21.29 8.84 5.22
C PRO A 44 -22.09 8.49 6.48
N LEU A 45 -21.57 7.59 7.34
CA LEU A 45 -22.23 7.22 8.60
C LEU A 45 -22.15 8.32 9.67
N PHE A 46 -21.25 9.29 9.49
CA PHE A 46 -21.04 10.41 10.40
C PHE A 46 -21.65 11.72 9.88
N GLN A 47 -22.12 11.75 8.63
CA GLN A 47 -22.81 12.90 8.04
C GLN A 47 -24.31 12.78 8.32
N LYS A 48 -24.81 13.63 9.22
CA LYS A 48 -26.16 13.53 9.80
C LYS A 48 -27.29 14.03 8.89
N GLU A 49 -26.96 14.61 7.74
CA GLU A 49 -27.87 15.46 6.96
C GLU A 49 -27.63 15.33 5.44
N THR A 50 -27.67 14.12 4.87
CA THR A 50 -27.81 14.01 3.40
C THR A 50 -29.01 13.13 3.12
N GLU A 51 -30.08 13.77 2.66
CA GLU A 51 -31.42 13.22 2.39
C GLU A 51 -31.47 12.14 1.28
N GLY A 52 -30.32 11.56 0.91
CA GLY A 52 -30.24 10.40 0.04
C GLY A 52 -29.79 9.21 0.88
N ASP A 53 -30.59 8.15 0.92
CA ASP A 53 -30.25 6.86 1.53
C ASP A 53 -28.76 6.59 1.43
N VAL A 54 -28.06 6.56 2.57
CA VAL A 54 -26.66 6.13 2.63
C VAL A 54 -26.63 4.73 2.05
N SER A 55 -26.19 4.61 0.80
CA SER A 55 -26.27 3.35 0.09
C SER A 55 -25.27 2.40 0.74
N ILE A 56 -25.78 1.46 1.54
CA ILE A 56 -24.99 0.39 2.21
C ILE A 56 -24.08 -0.31 1.18
N LEU A 57 -24.58 -0.41 -0.06
CA LEU A 57 -23.87 -0.94 -1.21
C LEU A 57 -22.63 -0.09 -1.58
N GLY A 58 -22.74 1.24 -1.54
CA GLY A 58 -21.62 2.16 -1.76
C GLY A 58 -20.53 2.06 -0.68
N VAL A 59 -20.93 1.91 0.59
CA VAL A 59 -19.99 1.68 1.70
C VAL A 59 -19.26 0.35 1.53
N PHE A 60 -19.99 -0.73 1.18
CA PHE A 60 -19.40 -2.04 0.91
C PHE A 60 -18.42 -2.02 -0.28
N ILE A 61 -18.77 -1.34 -1.37
CA ILE A 61 -17.88 -1.16 -2.53
C ILE A 61 -16.62 -0.42 -2.12
N ALA A 62 -16.73 0.69 -1.38
CA ALA A 62 -15.58 1.47 -0.95
C ALA A 62 -14.63 0.64 -0.07
N VAL A 63 -15.17 -0.08 0.92
CA VAL A 63 -14.37 -0.94 1.81
C VAL A 63 -13.69 -2.07 1.05
N THR A 64 -14.41 -2.77 0.17
CA THR A 64 -13.86 -3.90 -0.61
C THR A 64 -12.79 -3.46 -1.62
N LEU A 65 -12.98 -2.32 -2.29
CA LEU A 65 -11.95 -1.71 -3.14
C LEU A 65 -10.70 -1.35 -2.35
N GLY A 66 -10.87 -0.74 -1.17
CA GLY A 66 -9.76 -0.41 -0.28
C GLY A 66 -8.94 -1.64 0.10
N VAL A 67 -9.60 -2.72 0.53
CA VAL A 67 -8.95 -3.99 0.87
C VAL A 67 -8.22 -4.60 -0.34
N PHE A 68 -8.87 -4.62 -1.51
CA PHE A 68 -8.26 -5.15 -2.73
C PHE A 68 -6.99 -4.38 -3.10
N VAL A 69 -7.04 -3.04 -3.09
CA VAL A 69 -5.88 -2.19 -3.38
C VAL A 69 -4.77 -2.42 -2.35
N THR A 70 -5.07 -2.51 -1.06
CA THR A 70 -4.10 -2.82 0.00
C THR A 70 -3.39 -4.16 -0.26
N ILE A 71 -4.12 -5.21 -0.67
CA ILE A 71 -3.54 -6.52 -1.00
C ILE A 71 -2.60 -6.41 -2.21
N VAL A 72 -2.96 -5.63 -3.23
CA VAL A 72 -2.10 -5.39 -4.41
C VAL A 72 -0.81 -4.69 -4.00
N PHE A 73 -0.89 -3.60 -3.22
CA PHE A 73 0.30 -2.89 -2.72
C PHE A 73 1.19 -3.80 -1.85
N ALA A 74 0.60 -4.58 -0.95
CA ALA A 74 1.34 -5.54 -0.12
C ALA A 74 2.02 -6.64 -0.98
N SER A 75 1.33 -7.14 -2.01
CA SER A 75 1.86 -8.15 -2.93
C SER A 75 3.03 -7.60 -3.76
N ILE A 76 2.94 -6.35 -4.22
CA ILE A 76 4.04 -5.67 -4.91
C ILE A 76 5.23 -5.50 -3.97
N GLY A 77 5.02 -5.04 -2.74
CA GLY A 77 6.08 -4.94 -1.73
C GLY A 77 6.78 -6.27 -1.47
N ASN A 78 6.01 -7.36 -1.29
CA ASN A 78 6.56 -8.71 -1.09
C ASN A 78 7.33 -9.22 -2.29
N ARG A 79 6.88 -8.91 -3.51
CA ARG A 79 7.56 -9.31 -4.76
C ARG A 79 8.85 -8.52 -4.98
N ILE A 80 8.93 -7.29 -4.49
CA ILE A 80 10.16 -6.47 -4.53
C ILE A 80 11.19 -6.93 -3.49
N LEU A 81 10.72 -7.40 -2.33
CA LEU A 81 11.59 -7.94 -1.27
C LEU A 81 12.21 -9.30 -1.65
N LYS A 82 11.48 -10.10 -2.43
CA LYS A 82 11.95 -11.38 -2.98
C LYS A 82 12.98 -11.17 -4.11
#